data_AF-A0A9X2WU97-F1
#
_entry.id   AF-A0A9X2WU97-F1
#
_cell.length_a   1.000
_cell.length_b   1.000
_cell.length_c   1.000
_cell.angle_alpha   90.00
_cell.angle_beta   90.00
_cell.angle_gamma   90.00
#
_symmetry.space_group_name_H-M   'P 1'
#
loop_
_entity.id
_entity.type
_entity.pdbx_description
1 polymer ?
#
loop_
_entity_poly.entity_id
_entity_poly.type
_entity_poly.pdbx_seq_one_letter_code
_entity_poly.pdbx_strand_id
1 'polypeptide(L)'
;MAILALLIDHYHGRWFRVEFSQVFAELAQPLQQVCIKQNWQWCSASSMPLMTRVNDLPNIKQQVDEYHGEDQYLGCDLLTVQEGLIAQQKVEGVYTWVDENGITHFSDINHASAESKLTQYTEPKYNFELNIDSLVSTPPPFFRDRLTSTINQIDQIYRQYLPKRTLQPIKVNLMLAGNLTAYNKLKRQYASTVGASQGFYSSQHNLAAVWHREDAQAFRTAIHESVHVINAGQFGHTPRWFNEGMAEYFESPAFLETIDTNNRYDAIIQNNSSRGHSYRVVDESISLSMGLSELLTASDHDWQGQKQAALYQHAHSFMAFLFSTRQGRVTLKQLLLQLSEQRCQAKVIDELFTRYPDGIKQLDHDWKTWR
;
A
#
# COMPACT_ATOMS: atom_id res chain seq x y z
N MET A 1 -32.02 20.91 -13.06
CA MET A 1 -31.59 21.88 -14.10
C MET A 1 -31.33 23.20 -13.43
N ALA A 2 -30.09 23.68 -13.44
CA ALA A 2 -29.70 25.07 -13.21
C ALA A 2 -28.25 25.23 -13.69
N ILE A 3 -27.97 26.39 -14.27
CA ILE A 3 -26.90 26.73 -15.19
C ILE A 3 -25.63 27.11 -14.44
N LEU A 4 -24.47 26.59 -14.89
CA LEU A 4 -23.15 27.07 -14.46
C LEU A 4 -22.69 28.16 -15.42
N ALA A 5 -22.66 29.40 -14.94
CA ALA A 5 -22.06 30.52 -15.64
C ALA A 5 -20.53 30.42 -15.51
N LEU A 6 -19.87 30.30 -16.66
CA LEU A 6 -18.43 30.51 -16.84
C LEU A 6 -18.12 32.01 -16.72
N LEU A 7 -17.15 32.36 -15.88
CA LEU A 7 -16.44 33.63 -15.97
C LEU A 7 -14.95 33.33 -16.18
N ILE A 8 -14.50 33.60 -17.41
CA ILE A 8 -13.10 33.73 -17.79
C ILE A 8 -12.77 35.21 -17.62
N ASP A 9 -11.71 35.53 -16.87
CA ASP A 9 -11.03 36.81 -17.00
C ASP A 9 -9.60 36.59 -17.51
N HIS A 10 -9.25 37.42 -18.48
CA HIS A 10 -8.07 37.37 -19.32
C HIS A 10 -7.08 38.41 -18.78
N TYR A 11 -5.80 38.05 -18.69
CA TYR A 11 -4.68 38.91 -18.28
C TYR A 11 -4.58 39.29 -16.78
N HIS A 12 -3.80 38.49 -16.05
CA HIS A 12 -2.66 38.87 -15.19
C HIS A 12 -2.50 37.85 -14.05
N GLY A 13 -1.41 37.09 -14.11
CA GLY A 13 -1.13 35.97 -13.19
C GLY A 13 -0.99 36.38 -11.73
N ARG A 14 -2.04 36.16 -10.95
CA ARG A 14 -2.01 35.95 -9.49
C ARG A 14 -3.09 34.94 -9.10
N TRP A 15 -2.68 33.89 -8.39
CA TRP A 15 -3.59 32.91 -7.80
C TRP A 15 -4.12 33.44 -6.46
N PHE A 16 -5.44 33.52 -6.29
CA PHE A 16 -6.06 33.75 -4.98
C PHE A 16 -6.48 32.41 -4.38
N ARG A 17 -6.15 32.21 -3.10
CA ARG A 17 -6.59 31.07 -2.31
C ARG A 17 -8.00 31.39 -1.78
N VAL A 18 -9.02 30.67 -2.25
CA VAL A 18 -10.36 30.71 -1.63
C VAL A 18 -10.44 29.53 -0.67
N GLU A 19 -10.55 29.80 0.63
CA GLU A 19 -10.75 28.74 1.62
C GLU A 19 -12.20 28.25 1.59
N PHE A 20 -12.38 26.99 1.18
CA PHE A 20 -13.68 26.32 1.03
C PHE A 20 -14.46 26.17 2.35
N SER A 21 -13.84 26.41 3.51
CA SER A 21 -14.42 26.25 4.84
C SER A 21 -15.42 27.34 5.21
N GLN A 22 -15.34 28.54 4.63
CA GLN A 22 -16.24 29.65 4.96
C GLN A 22 -17.56 29.64 4.16
N VAL A 23 -17.55 29.13 2.92
CA VAL A 23 -18.76 29.08 2.07
C VAL A 23 -19.76 28.02 2.56
N PHE A 24 -19.29 26.93 3.15
CA PHE A 24 -20.17 25.89 3.71
C PHE A 24 -20.83 26.31 5.04
N ALA A 25 -20.14 27.10 5.86
CA ALA A 25 -20.67 27.55 7.14
C ALA A 25 -21.85 28.52 6.98
N GLU A 26 -21.83 29.39 5.96
CA GLU A 26 -22.91 30.34 5.69
C GLU A 26 -24.12 29.73 4.97
N LEU A 27 -23.97 28.56 4.33
CA LEU A 27 -25.07 27.83 3.68
C LEU A 27 -25.74 26.77 4.57
N ALA A 28 -25.06 26.28 5.61
CA ALA A 28 -25.59 25.24 6.50
C ALA A 28 -26.66 25.74 7.48
N GLN A 29 -26.55 26.97 7.99
CA GLN A 29 -27.54 27.54 8.91
C GLN A 29 -28.95 27.72 8.32
N PRO A 30 -29.15 28.20 7.08
CA PRO A 30 -30.50 28.33 6.52
C PRO A 30 -31.17 26.97 6.23
N LEU A 31 -30.40 25.91 5.97
CA LEU A 31 -30.95 24.58 5.67
C LEU A 31 -31.55 23.87 6.90
N GLN A 32 -30.97 24.06 8.09
CA GLN A 32 -31.48 23.47 9.32
C GLN A 32 -32.81 24.12 9.75
N GLN A 33 -32.93 25.44 9.58
CA GLN A 33 -34.18 26.20 9.83
C GLN A 33 -35.27 25.83 8.83
N VAL A 34 -34.91 25.55 7.57
CA VAL A 34 -35.85 25.06 6.55
C VAL A 34 -36.28 23.61 6.83
N CYS A 35 -35.41 22.72 7.33
CA CYS A 35 -35.80 21.34 7.71
C CYS A 35 -36.87 21.36 8.80
N ILE A 36 -36.67 22.14 9.85
CA ILE A 36 -37.59 22.23 11.01
C ILE A 36 -38.94 22.81 10.57
N LYS A 37 -38.94 23.79 9.66
CA LYS A 37 -40.17 24.42 9.15
C LYS A 37 -40.95 23.53 8.17
N GLN A 38 -40.30 22.58 7.51
CA GLN A 38 -40.89 21.67 6.51
C GLN A 38 -41.19 20.26 7.06
N ASN A 39 -40.85 19.99 8.32
CA ASN A 39 -41.17 18.76 9.07
C ASN A 39 -40.69 17.46 8.37
N TRP A 40 -39.47 17.46 7.85
CA TRP A 40 -38.89 16.30 7.15
C TRP A 40 -38.41 15.20 8.13
N GLN A 41 -38.71 13.94 7.79
CA GLN A 41 -38.58 12.78 8.70
C GLN A 41 -37.15 12.34 9.07
N TRP A 42 -36.10 12.88 8.45
CA TRP A 42 -34.71 12.53 8.77
C TRP A 42 -34.10 13.39 9.88
N CYS A 43 -34.85 14.36 10.42
CA CYS A 43 -34.37 15.31 11.41
C CYS A 43 -34.46 14.81 12.89
N SER A 44 -34.72 13.52 13.18
CA SER A 44 -34.91 13.00 14.55
C SER A 44 -34.09 11.76 15.00
N ALA A 45 -33.08 11.32 14.25
CA ALA A 45 -32.30 10.13 14.64
C ALA A 45 -30.98 10.45 15.36
N SER A 46 -31.04 10.98 16.59
CA SER A 46 -29.93 10.92 17.56
C SER A 46 -30.33 11.39 18.97
N SER A 47 -30.91 10.48 19.76
CA SER A 47 -30.89 10.61 21.22
C SER A 47 -29.96 9.53 21.80
N MET A 48 -28.75 9.91 22.19
CA MET A 48 -27.83 9.07 22.96
C MET A 48 -28.35 8.89 24.40
N PRO A 49 -28.26 7.69 25.00
CA PRO A 49 -28.28 7.55 26.45
C PRO A 49 -26.88 7.81 27.02
N LEU A 50 -26.84 8.65 28.05
CA LEU A 50 -25.69 8.91 28.90
C LEU A 50 -25.23 7.60 29.57
N MET A 51 -23.95 7.22 29.45
CA MET A 51 -23.37 6.14 30.27
C MET A 51 -22.15 6.61 31.07
N THR A 52 -22.26 6.31 32.35
CA THR A 52 -21.39 6.48 33.51
C THR A 52 -20.06 5.75 33.42
N ARG A 53 -19.05 6.29 34.12
CA ARG A 53 -17.74 5.67 34.39
C ARG A 53 -17.87 4.24 34.91
N VAL A 54 -17.04 3.34 34.38
CA VAL A 54 -16.67 2.07 35.02
C VAL A 54 -15.15 1.92 34.95
N ASN A 55 -14.53 1.98 36.13
CA ASN A 55 -13.22 1.41 36.40
C ASN A 55 -13.39 -0.11 36.43
N ASP A 56 -12.59 -0.84 35.66
CA ASP A 56 -12.02 -2.17 35.96
C ASP A 56 -11.58 -2.84 34.65
N LEU A 57 -10.29 -3.18 34.56
CA LEU A 57 -9.69 -3.92 33.44
C LEU A 57 -9.97 -5.42 33.61
N PRO A 58 -10.59 -6.11 32.63
CA PRO A 58 -10.64 -7.56 32.64
C PRO A 58 -9.41 -8.18 31.97
N ASN A 59 -9.08 -9.34 32.52
CA ASN A 59 -7.99 -10.26 32.24
C ASN A 59 -7.90 -10.69 30.75
N ILE A 60 -6.74 -10.47 30.11
CA ILE A 60 -6.45 -10.82 28.71
C ILE A 60 -6.19 -12.33 28.59
N LYS A 61 -7.24 -13.15 28.69
CA LYS A 61 -7.27 -14.55 28.21
C LYS A 61 -8.71 -14.87 27.84
N GLN A 62 -8.93 -15.19 26.56
CA GLN A 62 -10.21 -15.49 25.89
C GLN A 62 -10.91 -14.31 25.22
N GLN A 63 -10.47 -14.02 23.98
CA GLN A 63 -11.36 -13.65 22.87
C GLN A 63 -10.58 -13.86 21.57
N VAL A 64 -10.34 -15.13 21.27
CA VAL A 64 -10.01 -15.60 19.93
C VAL A 64 -11.14 -16.57 19.62
N ASP A 65 -11.86 -16.31 18.53
CA ASP A 65 -12.94 -17.07 17.90
C ASP A 65 -14.30 -16.33 17.84
N GLU A 66 -14.91 -16.44 16.66
CA GLU A 66 -16.19 -15.90 16.15
C GLU A 66 -16.15 -14.46 15.57
N TYR A 67 -16.46 -14.17 14.30
CA TYR A 67 -17.22 -14.91 13.29
C TYR A 67 -16.84 -14.46 11.87
N HIS A 68 -16.91 -15.40 10.93
CA HIS A 68 -16.55 -15.28 9.51
C HIS A 68 -17.61 -14.55 8.67
N GLY A 69 -17.15 -13.77 7.69
CA GLY A 69 -17.89 -13.36 6.50
C GLY A 69 -17.03 -13.57 5.25
N GLU A 70 -17.24 -14.73 4.61
CA GLU A 70 -17.01 -15.10 3.19
C GLU A 70 -15.75 -14.52 2.50
N ASP A 71 -14.66 -15.26 2.23
CA ASP A 71 -14.57 -16.61 1.67
C ASP A 71 -13.53 -17.51 2.36
N GLN A 72 -13.89 -18.79 2.49
CA GLN A 72 -13.03 -19.88 2.93
C GLN A 72 -11.90 -20.15 1.92
N TYR A 73 -10.68 -19.75 2.25
CA TYR A 73 -9.48 -20.59 2.04
C TYR A 73 -8.44 -20.23 3.11
N LEU A 74 -8.30 -21.09 4.11
CA LEU A 74 -7.03 -21.30 4.78
C LEU A 74 -6.02 -21.73 3.71
N GLY A 75 -5.30 -20.78 3.08
CA GLY A 75 -4.26 -21.12 2.11
C GLY A 75 -3.86 -20.07 1.07
N CYS A 76 -3.51 -18.86 1.52
CA CYS A 76 -2.83 -17.76 0.81
C CYS A 76 -3.29 -17.36 -0.61
N ASP A 77 -3.17 -16.07 -0.94
CA ASP A 77 -3.36 -15.59 -2.31
C ASP A 77 -2.32 -16.23 -3.25
N LEU A 78 -2.76 -17.22 -4.03
CA LEU A 78 -1.88 -18.00 -4.90
C LEU A 78 -1.71 -17.37 -6.27
N LEU A 79 -2.71 -16.62 -6.76
CA LEU A 79 -2.75 -16.27 -8.18
C LEU A 79 -1.58 -15.36 -8.60
N THR A 80 -1.23 -14.35 -7.80
CA THR A 80 -0.06 -13.49 -8.08
C THR A 80 1.26 -14.27 -8.14
N VAL A 81 1.40 -15.30 -7.29
CA VAL A 81 2.60 -16.16 -7.27
C VAL A 81 2.59 -17.15 -8.43
N GLN A 82 1.43 -17.75 -8.73
CA GLN A 82 1.26 -18.66 -9.86
C GLN A 82 1.56 -17.96 -11.18
N GLU A 83 1.02 -16.76 -11.38
CA GLU A 83 1.31 -15.95 -12.57
C GLU A 83 2.79 -15.53 -12.61
N GLY A 84 3.37 -15.17 -11.46
CA GLY A 84 4.80 -14.88 -11.33
C GLY A 84 5.70 -16.06 -11.72
N LEU A 85 5.32 -17.29 -11.33
CA LEU A 85 6.00 -18.54 -11.71
C LEU A 85 5.90 -18.80 -13.22
N ILE A 86 4.71 -18.64 -13.81
CA ILE A 86 4.50 -18.79 -15.26
C ILE A 86 5.37 -17.78 -16.03
N ALA A 87 5.43 -16.54 -15.57
CA ALA A 87 6.27 -15.51 -16.16
C ALA A 87 7.77 -15.83 -16.05
N GLN A 88 8.18 -16.40 -14.92
CA GLN A 88 9.57 -16.83 -14.70
C GLN A 88 9.98 -17.94 -15.67
N GLN A 89 9.09 -18.90 -15.93
CA GLN A 89 9.34 -19.99 -16.88
C GLN A 89 9.57 -19.51 -18.32
N LYS A 90 9.11 -18.31 -18.68
CA LYS A 90 9.39 -17.71 -20.00
C LYS A 90 10.82 -17.18 -20.14
N VAL A 91 11.56 -16.96 -19.04
CA VAL A 91 12.94 -16.48 -19.05
C VAL A 91 13.86 -17.70 -19.15
N GLU A 92 14.05 -18.19 -20.38
CA GLU A 92 14.77 -19.43 -20.68
C GLU A 92 16.25 -19.38 -20.28
N GLY A 93 16.78 -20.54 -19.89
CA GLY A 93 17.97 -20.72 -19.06
C GLY A 93 19.30 -20.22 -19.64
N VAL A 94 20.35 -20.33 -18.81
CA VAL A 94 21.72 -20.01 -19.22
C VAL A 94 22.30 -21.19 -20.00
N TYR A 95 22.82 -20.92 -21.18
CA TYR A 95 23.53 -21.86 -22.04
C TYR A 95 25.03 -21.67 -21.87
N THR A 96 25.80 -22.76 -21.86
CA THR A 96 27.26 -22.71 -21.76
C THR A 96 27.93 -23.57 -22.82
N TRP A 97 29.08 -23.13 -23.30
CA TRP A 97 29.97 -23.90 -24.17
C TRP A 97 31.42 -23.53 -23.90
N VAL A 98 32.34 -24.37 -24.37
CA VAL A 98 33.77 -24.10 -24.35
C VAL A 98 34.21 -23.91 -25.79
N ASP A 99 34.88 -22.80 -26.09
CA ASP A 99 35.37 -22.54 -27.45
C ASP A 99 36.66 -23.32 -27.77
N GLU A 100 37.14 -23.16 -29.01
CA GLU A 100 38.37 -23.78 -29.52
C GLU A 100 39.64 -23.41 -28.73
N ASN A 101 39.63 -22.31 -27.99
CA ASN A 101 40.73 -21.86 -27.14
C ASN A 101 40.61 -22.35 -25.69
N GLY A 102 39.58 -23.16 -25.38
CA GLY A 102 39.32 -23.66 -24.03
C GLY A 102 38.61 -22.65 -23.11
N ILE A 103 38.07 -21.54 -23.65
CA ILE A 103 37.38 -20.51 -22.87
C ILE A 103 35.92 -20.89 -22.70
N THR A 104 35.41 -20.82 -21.46
CA THR A 104 34.00 -21.07 -21.15
C THR A 104 33.16 -19.82 -21.39
N HIS A 105 32.11 -19.94 -22.20
CA HIS A 105 31.16 -18.89 -22.52
C HIS A 105 29.80 -19.17 -21.88
N PHE A 106 29.01 -18.10 -21.66
CA PHE A 106 27.65 -18.16 -21.14
C PHE A 106 26.72 -17.26 -21.95
N SER A 107 25.49 -17.69 -22.19
CA SER A 107 24.52 -16.97 -23.03
C SER A 107 23.07 -17.27 -22.64
N ASP A 108 22.11 -16.44 -23.06
CA ASP A 108 20.68 -16.71 -23.02
C ASP A 108 20.22 -17.42 -24.32
N ILE A 109 18.94 -17.82 -24.40
CA ILE A 109 18.46 -18.63 -25.54
C ILE A 109 18.66 -17.96 -26.90
N ASN A 110 18.61 -16.62 -26.97
CA ASN A 110 18.73 -15.87 -28.22
C ASN A 110 20.14 -15.90 -28.82
N HIS A 111 21.14 -16.26 -28.02
CA HIS A 111 22.54 -16.26 -28.41
C HIS A 111 23.21 -17.63 -28.19
N ALA A 112 22.42 -18.67 -27.88
CA ALA A 112 22.89 -20.04 -27.81
C ALA A 112 23.34 -20.54 -29.20
N SER A 113 24.56 -21.07 -29.27
CA SER A 113 25.08 -21.74 -30.47
C SER A 113 24.63 -23.20 -30.50
N ALA A 114 24.76 -23.87 -31.64
CA ALA A 114 24.43 -25.30 -31.76
C ALA A 114 25.26 -26.21 -30.84
N GLU A 115 26.44 -25.75 -30.38
CA GLU A 115 27.33 -26.47 -29.48
C GLU A 115 27.06 -26.16 -28.00
N SER A 116 26.19 -25.19 -27.73
CA SER A 116 25.85 -24.78 -26.37
C SER A 116 25.02 -25.84 -25.68
N LYS A 117 25.50 -26.31 -24.52
CA LYS A 117 24.73 -27.17 -23.62
C LYS A 117 23.93 -26.30 -22.68
N LEU A 118 22.64 -26.61 -22.50
CA LEU A 118 21.84 -25.99 -21.46
C LEU A 118 22.49 -26.32 -20.11
N THR A 119 22.98 -25.30 -19.42
CA THR A 119 23.41 -25.48 -18.03
C THR A 119 22.15 -25.71 -17.21
N GLN A 120 22.11 -26.79 -16.41
CA GLN A 120 21.06 -27.01 -15.39
C GLN A 120 21.17 -25.99 -14.23
N TYR A 121 21.72 -24.81 -14.48
CA TYR A 121 21.75 -23.73 -13.52
C TYR A 121 20.38 -23.07 -13.49
N THR A 122 19.46 -23.69 -12.77
CA THR A 122 18.24 -23.04 -12.34
C THR A 122 18.54 -22.41 -10.99
N GLU A 123 19.24 -21.27 -10.97
CA GLU A 123 19.05 -20.40 -9.81
C GLU A 123 17.54 -20.10 -9.78
N PRO A 124 16.83 -20.27 -8.66
CA PRO A 124 15.48 -19.74 -8.53
C PRO A 124 15.60 -18.22 -8.61
N LYS A 125 15.64 -17.70 -9.83
CA LYS A 125 15.72 -16.29 -10.13
C LYS A 125 14.39 -15.73 -9.68
N TYR A 126 14.38 -15.11 -8.50
CA TYR A 126 13.27 -14.29 -8.07
C TYR A 126 12.74 -13.48 -9.26
N ASN A 127 11.47 -13.69 -9.59
CA ASN A 127 10.84 -13.03 -10.71
C ASN A 127 9.82 -12.03 -10.20
N PHE A 128 10.00 -10.78 -10.57
CA PHE A 128 9.02 -9.73 -10.34
C PHE A 128 8.59 -9.21 -11.71
N GLU A 129 7.32 -9.42 -12.06
CA GLU A 129 6.74 -8.93 -13.30
C GLU A 129 5.68 -7.88 -12.97
N LEU A 130 5.73 -6.75 -13.67
CA LEU A 130 4.74 -5.69 -13.58
C LEU A 130 4.09 -5.51 -14.94
N ASN A 131 2.78 -5.72 -15.00
CA ASN A 131 1.95 -5.39 -16.14
C ASN A 131 1.07 -4.18 -15.80
N ILE A 132 1.14 -3.14 -16.62
CA ILE A 132 0.31 -1.95 -16.47
C ILE A 132 -0.56 -1.84 -17.71
N ASP A 133 -1.87 -1.96 -17.53
CA ASP A 133 -2.87 -1.77 -18.57
C ASP A 133 -3.73 -0.54 -18.30
N SER A 134 -4.49 -0.12 -19.30
CA SER A 134 -5.32 1.07 -19.20
C SER A 134 -6.63 0.87 -19.93
N LEU A 135 -7.73 1.25 -19.26
CA LEU A 135 -9.08 1.19 -19.78
C LEU A 135 -9.62 2.61 -19.94
N VAL A 136 -9.87 3.02 -21.19
CA VAL A 136 -10.35 4.37 -21.53
C VAL A 136 -9.42 5.45 -20.93
N SER A 137 -8.11 5.17 -20.91
CA SER A 137 -7.06 6.06 -20.45
C SER A 137 -5.83 5.85 -21.33
N THR A 138 -5.13 6.94 -21.62
CA THR A 138 -3.83 6.91 -22.29
C THR A 138 -2.87 7.72 -21.42
N PRO A 139 -2.43 7.17 -20.27
CA PRO A 139 -1.51 7.90 -19.40
C PRO A 139 -0.24 8.28 -20.17
N PRO A 140 0.39 9.43 -19.89
CA PRO A 140 1.63 9.83 -20.55
C PRO A 140 2.68 8.71 -20.43
N PRO A 141 3.54 8.47 -21.45
CA PRO A 141 4.57 7.43 -21.36
C PRO A 141 5.44 7.54 -20.10
N PHE A 142 5.83 8.75 -19.70
CA PHE A 142 6.61 9.00 -18.48
C PHE A 142 5.90 8.54 -17.19
N PHE A 143 4.56 8.55 -17.16
CA PHE A 143 3.81 8.04 -16.02
C PHE A 143 4.09 6.55 -15.81
N ARG A 144 4.03 5.76 -16.89
CA ARG A 144 4.25 4.30 -16.86
C ARG A 144 5.69 3.97 -16.49
N ASP A 145 6.65 4.69 -17.04
CA ASP A 145 8.07 4.48 -16.75
C ASP A 145 8.40 4.82 -15.29
N ARG A 146 7.91 5.96 -14.79
CA ARG A 146 8.09 6.36 -13.39
C ARG A 146 7.46 5.33 -12.46
N LEU A 147 6.21 4.93 -12.73
CA LEU A 147 5.48 3.98 -11.90
C LEU A 147 6.18 2.61 -11.86
N THR A 148 6.65 2.15 -13.03
CA THR A 148 7.43 0.92 -13.14
C THR A 148 8.72 0.99 -12.34
N SER A 149 9.48 2.08 -12.48
CA SER A 149 10.71 2.30 -11.73
C SER A 149 10.46 2.32 -10.21
N THR A 150 9.42 3.03 -9.76
CA THR A 150 9.09 3.13 -8.33
C THR A 150 8.67 1.78 -7.75
N ILE A 151 7.80 1.03 -8.44
CA ILE A 151 7.36 -0.31 -7.98
C ILE A 151 8.54 -1.29 -7.95
N ASN A 152 9.45 -1.25 -8.93
CA ASN A 152 10.67 -2.07 -8.92
C ASN A 152 11.62 -1.71 -7.76
N GLN A 153 11.69 -0.44 -7.38
CA GLN A 153 12.47 -0.03 -6.20
C GLN A 153 11.83 -0.51 -4.90
N ILE A 154 10.50 -0.47 -4.80
CA ILE A 154 9.76 -1.05 -3.68
C ILE A 154 10.05 -2.55 -3.59
N ASP A 155 9.92 -3.30 -4.69
CA ASP A 155 10.31 -4.71 -4.77
C ASP A 155 11.75 -4.95 -4.28
N GLN A 156 12.68 -4.11 -4.71
CA GLN A 156 14.08 -4.21 -4.28
C GLN A 156 14.24 -4.02 -2.77
N ILE A 157 13.42 -3.18 -2.13
CA ILE A 157 13.39 -3.04 -0.66
C ILE A 157 12.94 -4.36 -0.02
N TYR A 158 11.85 -4.99 -0.48
CA TYR A 158 11.43 -6.30 0.04
C TYR A 158 12.56 -7.34 -0.04
N ARG A 159 13.26 -7.38 -1.18
CA ARG A 159 14.39 -8.29 -1.41
C ARG A 159 15.60 -8.03 -0.52
N GLN A 160 15.77 -6.82 0.00
CA GLN A 160 16.83 -6.51 0.96
C GLN A 160 16.50 -7.04 2.37
N TYR A 161 15.21 -7.07 2.72
CA TYR A 161 14.75 -7.55 4.03
C TYR A 161 14.58 -9.07 4.07
N LEU A 162 14.15 -9.69 2.97
CA LEU A 162 13.83 -11.12 2.90
C LEU A 162 15.01 -11.97 2.39
N PRO A 163 15.29 -13.13 3.01
CA PRO A 163 16.23 -14.10 2.45
C PRO A 163 15.76 -14.60 1.07
N LYS A 164 16.70 -14.79 0.14
CA LYS A 164 16.39 -15.28 -1.23
C LYS A 164 15.49 -16.53 -1.26
N ARG A 165 15.66 -17.45 -0.30
CA ARG A 165 14.90 -18.71 -0.21
C ARG A 165 13.43 -18.54 0.15
N THR A 166 13.05 -17.41 0.75
CA THR A 166 11.66 -17.17 1.18
C THR A 166 10.90 -16.29 0.19
N LEU A 167 11.63 -15.59 -0.69
CA LEU A 167 11.06 -14.75 -1.73
C LEU A 167 10.20 -15.56 -2.71
N GLN A 168 8.96 -15.15 -2.89
CA GLN A 168 8.05 -15.70 -3.89
C GLN A 168 8.13 -14.89 -5.18
N PRO A 169 8.10 -15.51 -6.37
CA PRO A 169 7.90 -14.76 -7.59
C PRO A 169 6.52 -14.08 -7.55
N ILE A 170 6.42 -12.86 -8.07
CA ILE A 170 5.20 -12.04 -8.02
C ILE A 170 4.93 -11.44 -9.39
N LYS A 171 3.66 -11.49 -9.79
CA LYS A 171 3.15 -10.69 -10.90
C LYS A 171 2.16 -9.65 -10.40
N VAL A 172 2.43 -8.38 -10.68
CA VAL A 172 1.51 -7.27 -10.43
C VAL A 172 0.77 -6.95 -11.73
N ASN A 173 -0.55 -7.14 -11.75
CA ASN A 173 -1.39 -6.62 -12.83
C ASN A 173 -2.14 -5.38 -12.36
N LEU A 174 -1.79 -4.24 -12.93
CA LEU A 174 -2.38 -2.94 -12.63
C LEU A 174 -3.24 -2.45 -13.80
N MET A 175 -4.46 -2.02 -13.53
CA MET A 175 -5.39 -1.47 -14.50
C MET A 175 -5.76 -0.02 -14.16
N LEU A 176 -5.42 0.91 -15.04
CA LEU A 176 -5.77 2.33 -14.91
C LEU A 176 -7.07 2.63 -15.66
N ALA A 177 -8.13 2.95 -14.94
CA ALA A 177 -9.40 3.35 -15.52
C ALA A 177 -9.47 4.88 -15.66
N GLY A 178 -9.54 5.40 -16.89
CA GLY A 178 -9.48 6.84 -17.16
C GLY A 178 -10.73 7.64 -16.85
N ASN A 179 -11.80 6.97 -16.40
CA ASN A 179 -13.00 7.63 -15.91
C ASN A 179 -13.73 6.76 -14.88
N LEU A 180 -14.61 7.41 -14.11
CA LEU A 180 -15.36 6.78 -13.02
C LEU A 180 -16.28 5.65 -13.50
N THR A 181 -16.84 5.74 -14.70
CA THR A 181 -17.70 4.68 -15.27
C THR A 181 -16.90 3.40 -15.52
N ALA A 182 -15.71 3.51 -16.14
CA ALA A 182 -14.81 2.40 -16.37
C ALA A 182 -14.34 1.78 -15.05
N TYR A 183 -13.98 2.62 -14.07
CA TYR A 183 -13.58 2.17 -12.73
C TYR A 183 -14.72 1.42 -12.02
N ASN A 184 -15.93 1.99 -12.00
CA ASN A 184 -17.09 1.34 -11.38
C ASN A 184 -17.48 0.03 -12.07
N LYS A 185 -17.20 -0.12 -13.37
CA LYS A 185 -17.38 -1.39 -14.08
C LYS A 185 -16.40 -2.44 -13.55
N LEU A 186 -15.11 -2.10 -13.45
CA LEU A 186 -14.09 -3.00 -12.86
C LEU A 186 -14.45 -3.37 -11.43
N LYS A 187 -14.82 -2.39 -10.61
CA LYS A 187 -15.20 -2.59 -9.21
C LYS A 187 -16.39 -3.52 -9.06
N ARG A 188 -17.47 -3.32 -9.83
CA ARG A 188 -18.63 -4.24 -9.79
C ARG A 188 -18.28 -5.66 -10.21
N GLN A 189 -17.32 -5.81 -11.11
CA GLN A 189 -16.92 -7.12 -11.65
C GLN A 189 -15.99 -7.88 -10.70
N TYR A 190 -15.06 -7.19 -10.04
CA TYR A 190 -13.95 -7.83 -9.33
C TYR A 190 -13.90 -7.52 -7.82
N ALA A 191 -14.67 -6.54 -7.34
CA ALA A 191 -14.62 -6.04 -5.96
C ALA A 191 -15.96 -5.42 -5.52
N SER A 192 -17.07 -6.13 -5.75
CA SER A 192 -18.44 -5.62 -5.56
C SER A 192 -18.76 -5.23 -4.11
N THR A 193 -18.07 -5.82 -3.14
CA THR A 193 -18.21 -5.59 -1.69
C THR A 193 -17.38 -4.41 -1.17
N VAL A 194 -16.42 -3.90 -1.96
CA VAL A 194 -15.56 -2.80 -1.53
C VAL A 194 -16.35 -1.49 -1.50
N GLY A 195 -16.14 -0.67 -0.47
CA GLY A 195 -16.73 0.67 -0.32
C GLY A 195 -16.24 1.66 -1.37
N ALA A 196 -16.72 2.91 -1.33
CA ALA A 196 -16.22 3.94 -2.26
C ALA A 196 -14.72 4.19 -2.02
N SER A 197 -13.89 3.98 -3.05
CA SER A 197 -12.44 4.13 -3.00
C SER A 197 -11.90 4.63 -4.35
N GLN A 198 -10.64 5.07 -4.37
CA GLN A 198 -9.95 5.50 -5.59
C GLN A 198 -9.15 4.35 -6.24
N GLY A 199 -8.97 3.24 -5.52
CA GLY A 199 -8.32 2.01 -5.96
C GLY A 199 -8.91 0.80 -5.26
N PHE A 200 -8.63 -0.39 -5.79
CA PHE A 200 -8.80 -1.64 -5.05
C PHE A 200 -7.83 -2.70 -5.60
N TYR A 201 -7.47 -3.66 -4.75
CA TYR A 201 -6.84 -4.90 -5.13
C TYR A 201 -7.77 -6.08 -4.88
N SER A 202 -7.97 -6.90 -5.91
CA SER A 202 -8.69 -8.17 -5.83
C SER A 202 -7.70 -9.32 -5.95
N SER A 203 -7.43 -10.01 -4.84
CA SER A 203 -6.46 -11.10 -4.81
C SER A 203 -6.89 -12.33 -5.61
N GLN A 204 -8.18 -12.67 -5.57
CA GLN A 204 -8.77 -13.76 -6.35
C GLN A 204 -8.53 -13.62 -7.86
N HIS A 205 -8.39 -12.40 -8.35
CA HIS A 205 -8.23 -12.08 -9.77
C HIS A 205 -6.84 -11.52 -10.10
N ASN A 206 -5.94 -11.41 -9.11
CA ASN A 206 -4.66 -10.72 -9.20
C ASN A 206 -4.75 -9.39 -9.96
N LEU A 207 -5.68 -8.53 -9.55
CA LEU A 207 -5.98 -7.27 -10.24
C LEU A 207 -5.97 -6.11 -9.25
N ALA A 208 -5.02 -5.20 -9.41
CA ALA A 208 -5.05 -3.86 -8.84
C ALA A 208 -5.71 -2.92 -9.86
N ALA A 209 -6.76 -2.20 -9.46
CA ALA A 209 -7.46 -1.27 -10.33
C ALA A 209 -7.52 0.13 -9.70
N VAL A 210 -7.22 1.15 -10.50
CA VAL A 210 -7.13 2.55 -10.04
C VAL A 210 -8.02 3.44 -10.90
N TRP A 211 -8.80 4.30 -10.27
CA TRP A 211 -9.45 5.41 -10.96
C TRP A 211 -8.42 6.51 -11.24
N HIS A 212 -8.04 6.64 -12.52
CA HIS A 212 -7.12 7.66 -12.96
C HIS A 212 -7.87 8.99 -13.17
N ARG A 213 -8.04 9.78 -12.11
CA ARG A 213 -8.61 11.13 -12.17
C ARG A 213 -7.55 12.16 -12.58
N GLU A 214 -6.39 12.10 -11.94
CA GLU A 214 -5.24 12.98 -12.13
C GLU A 214 -3.96 12.17 -11.94
N ASP A 215 -2.89 12.51 -12.66
CA ASP A 215 -1.63 11.75 -12.65
C ASP A 215 -1.06 11.59 -11.23
N ALA A 216 -0.99 12.65 -10.42
CA ALA A 216 -0.41 12.58 -9.08
C ALA A 216 -1.19 11.65 -8.14
N GLN A 217 -2.52 11.68 -8.21
CA GLN A 217 -3.38 10.80 -7.42
C GLN A 217 -3.28 9.36 -7.92
N ALA A 218 -3.43 9.14 -9.22
CA ALA A 218 -3.39 7.80 -9.81
C ALA A 218 -2.05 7.11 -9.57
N PHE A 219 -0.94 7.87 -9.59
CA PHE A 219 0.39 7.39 -9.29
C PHE A 219 0.50 6.85 -7.85
N ARG A 220 0.05 7.64 -6.86
CA ARG A 220 0.07 7.23 -5.44
C ARG A 220 -0.81 6.02 -5.20
N THR A 221 -2.06 6.07 -5.66
CA THR A 221 -2.99 4.94 -5.53
C THR A 221 -2.50 3.69 -6.24
N ALA A 222 -1.87 3.81 -7.42
CA ALA A 222 -1.27 2.65 -8.09
C ALA A 222 -0.15 2.00 -7.28
N ILE A 223 0.67 2.80 -6.58
CA ILE A 223 1.68 2.28 -5.66
C ILE A 223 1.02 1.57 -4.48
N HIS A 224 0.03 2.19 -3.85
CA HIS A 224 -0.73 1.62 -2.75
C HIS A 224 -1.29 0.24 -3.09
N GLU A 225 -2.04 0.14 -4.20
CA GLU A 225 -2.64 -1.13 -4.63
C GLU A 225 -1.59 -2.15 -5.07
N SER A 226 -0.47 -1.72 -5.66
CA SER A 226 0.63 -2.63 -6.03
C SER A 226 1.32 -3.21 -4.79
N VAL A 227 1.41 -2.45 -3.69
CA VAL A 227 1.95 -2.95 -2.43
C VAL A 227 1.05 -4.03 -1.83
N HIS A 228 -0.27 -3.91 -1.93
CA HIS A 228 -1.18 -4.99 -1.54
C HIS A 228 -0.92 -6.28 -2.33
N VAL A 229 -0.68 -6.17 -3.65
CA VAL A 229 -0.31 -7.32 -4.48
C VAL A 229 1.01 -7.94 -4.01
N ILE A 230 2.02 -7.11 -3.74
CA ILE A 230 3.33 -7.57 -3.24
C ILE A 230 3.19 -8.27 -1.89
N ASN A 231 2.41 -7.70 -0.95
CA ASN A 231 2.15 -8.28 0.36
C ASN A 231 1.45 -9.64 0.24
N ALA A 232 0.40 -9.72 -0.57
CA ALA A 232 -0.32 -10.97 -0.85
C ALA A 232 0.63 -12.03 -1.45
N GLY A 233 1.49 -11.63 -2.37
CA GLY A 233 2.48 -12.50 -2.98
C GLY A 233 3.55 -13.00 -1.99
N GLN A 234 4.18 -12.10 -1.23
CA GLN A 234 5.28 -12.48 -0.32
C GLN A 234 4.80 -13.16 0.97
N PHE A 235 3.64 -12.77 1.49
CA PHE A 235 3.20 -13.12 2.83
C PHE A 235 1.83 -13.78 2.89
N GLY A 236 1.09 -13.86 1.79
CA GLY A 236 -0.30 -14.31 1.82
C GLY A 236 -1.16 -13.34 2.63
N HIS A 237 -2.13 -13.87 3.39
CA HIS A 237 -2.96 -13.04 4.26
C HIS A 237 -2.13 -12.42 5.38
N THR A 238 -2.23 -11.11 5.59
CA THR A 238 -1.49 -10.39 6.64
C THR A 238 -2.42 -9.58 7.52
N PRO A 239 -2.05 -9.28 8.78
CA PRO A 239 -2.77 -8.34 9.62
C PRO A 239 -2.99 -7.00 8.91
N ARG A 240 -4.17 -6.40 9.09
CA ARG A 240 -4.57 -5.21 8.33
C ARG A 240 -3.67 -4.00 8.59
N TRP A 241 -3.25 -3.78 9.84
CA TRP A 241 -2.29 -2.71 10.17
C TRP A 241 -0.98 -2.82 9.39
N PHE A 242 -0.52 -4.04 9.08
CA PHE A 242 0.67 -4.25 8.30
C PHE A 242 0.40 -3.99 6.81
N ASN A 243 -0.69 -4.56 6.28
CA ASN A 243 -1.00 -4.46 4.86
C ASN A 243 -1.24 -3.00 4.43
N GLU A 244 -2.09 -2.29 5.17
CA GLU A 244 -2.39 -0.88 4.94
C GLU A 244 -1.18 0.00 5.28
N GLY A 245 -0.48 -0.28 6.39
CA GLY A 245 0.68 0.50 6.81
C GLY A 245 1.82 0.48 5.79
N MET A 246 2.10 -0.67 5.16
CA MET A 246 3.11 -0.78 4.11
C MET A 246 2.67 -0.01 2.86
N ALA A 247 1.40 -0.13 2.47
CA ALA A 247 0.84 0.56 1.32
C ALA A 247 0.91 2.08 1.48
N GLU A 248 0.43 2.59 2.61
CA GLU A 248 0.49 4.01 3.00
C GLU A 248 1.93 4.53 3.07
N TYR A 249 2.86 3.76 3.66
CA TYR A 249 4.27 4.15 3.75
C TYR A 249 4.89 4.35 2.36
N PHE A 250 4.69 3.40 1.45
CA PHE A 250 5.30 3.47 0.12
C PHE A 250 4.61 4.45 -0.82
N GLU A 251 3.33 4.78 -0.64
CA GLU A 251 2.70 5.88 -1.37
C GLU A 251 2.89 7.25 -0.70
N SER A 252 3.55 7.29 0.46
CA SER A 252 3.77 8.53 1.21
C SER A 252 4.67 9.47 0.41
N PRO A 253 4.41 10.78 0.42
CA PRO A 253 5.30 11.73 -0.25
C PRO A 253 6.73 11.68 0.30
N ALA A 254 6.89 11.41 1.60
CA ALA A 254 8.20 11.26 2.24
C ALA A 254 9.02 10.13 1.59
N PHE A 255 8.41 8.96 1.36
CA PHE A 255 9.08 7.89 0.64
C PHE A 255 9.37 8.27 -0.83
N LEU A 256 8.37 8.81 -1.54
CA LEU A 256 8.52 9.13 -2.96
C LEU A 256 9.61 10.19 -3.22
N GLU A 257 9.79 11.15 -2.32
CA GLU A 257 10.89 12.11 -2.38
C GLU A 257 12.25 11.41 -2.24
N THR A 258 12.39 10.40 -1.37
CA THR A 258 13.64 9.62 -1.29
C THR A 258 13.95 8.88 -2.59
N ILE A 259 12.93 8.40 -3.30
CA ILE A 259 13.11 7.70 -4.57
C ILE A 259 13.49 8.69 -5.67
N ASP A 260 12.80 9.84 -5.74
CA ASP A 260 13.08 10.86 -6.74
C ASP A 260 14.47 11.47 -6.55
N THR A 261 14.92 11.70 -5.31
CA THR A 261 16.26 12.23 -4.99
C THR A 261 17.41 11.20 -5.11
N ASN A 262 17.12 9.91 -4.94
CA ASN A 262 18.09 8.83 -5.15
C ASN A 262 18.29 8.45 -6.63
N ASN A 263 17.53 9.04 -7.56
CA ASN A 263 17.90 8.98 -8.97
C ASN A 263 19.27 9.64 -9.13
N ARG A 264 20.28 8.83 -9.47
CA ARG A 264 21.71 9.17 -9.58
C ARG A 264 22.04 10.45 -10.36
N TYR A 265 21.10 11.01 -11.12
CA TYR A 265 21.25 12.29 -11.80
C TYR A 265 21.20 13.50 -10.84
N ASP A 266 20.35 13.50 -9.81
CA ASP A 266 20.25 14.63 -8.88
C ASP A 266 21.38 14.64 -7.84
N ALA A 267 21.89 13.48 -7.44
CA ALA A 267 23.06 13.38 -6.56
C ALA A 267 24.36 13.92 -7.21
N ILE A 268 24.43 14.01 -8.54
CA ILE A 268 25.58 14.56 -9.27
C ILE A 268 25.44 16.08 -9.49
N ILE A 269 24.22 16.61 -9.59
CA ILE A 269 23.97 18.04 -9.83
C ILE A 269 23.74 18.83 -8.53
N GLN A 270 23.15 18.23 -7.48
CA GLN A 270 22.70 18.94 -6.28
C GLN A 270 23.65 18.82 -5.08
N ASN A 271 24.96 18.97 -5.30
CA ASN A 271 25.95 19.07 -4.23
C ASN A 271 25.86 20.37 -3.39
N ASN A 272 24.76 21.13 -3.44
CA ASN A 272 24.65 22.45 -2.81
C ASN A 272 23.25 22.88 -2.31
N SER A 273 22.29 21.97 -2.12
CA SER A 273 21.05 22.33 -1.43
C SER A 273 20.61 21.30 -0.42
N SER A 274 21.16 21.43 0.79
CA SER A 274 20.53 21.01 2.04
C SER A 274 19.21 21.76 2.25
N ARG A 275 18.19 21.48 1.44
CA ARG A 275 16.82 21.85 1.77
C ARG A 275 16.23 20.73 2.59
N GLY A 276 16.34 20.87 3.91
CA GLY A 276 15.56 20.10 4.87
C GLY A 276 14.08 20.38 4.64
N HIS A 277 13.45 19.61 3.77
CA HIS A 277 12.00 19.50 3.74
C HIS A 277 11.67 18.54 4.88
N SER A 278 11.17 19.08 5.99
CA SER A 278 10.55 18.28 7.05
C SER A 278 9.24 17.73 6.50
N TYR A 279 9.31 16.69 5.66
CA TYR A 279 8.11 16.00 5.24
C TYR A 279 7.58 15.27 6.46
N ARG A 280 6.42 15.72 6.94
CA ARG A 280 5.76 15.11 8.08
C ARG A 280 5.24 13.76 7.64
N VAL A 281 5.70 12.73 8.35
CA VAL A 281 5.25 11.34 8.15
C VAL A 281 3.79 11.17 8.59
N VAL A 282 3.27 12.15 9.34
CA VAL A 282 1.95 12.11 9.93
C VAL A 282 1.16 13.36 9.55
N ASP A 283 -0.08 13.17 9.12
CA ASP A 283 -1.07 14.24 9.06
C ASP A 283 -1.35 14.79 10.48
N GLU A 284 -0.96 16.04 10.72
CA GLU A 284 -1.16 16.73 12.00
C GLU A 284 -2.62 16.93 12.39
N SER A 285 -3.54 16.85 11.42
CA SER A 285 -4.97 16.95 11.70
C SER A 285 -5.51 15.70 12.40
N ILE A 286 -4.76 14.60 12.37
CA ILE A 286 -5.09 13.35 13.05
C ILE A 286 -4.32 13.28 14.37
N SER A 287 -5.07 13.30 15.49
CA SER A 287 -4.47 13.07 16.80
C SER A 287 -3.93 11.64 16.88
N LEU A 288 -2.60 11.50 16.92
CA LEU A 288 -1.94 10.22 17.16
C LEU A 288 -1.98 9.86 18.64
N SER A 289 -3.14 9.49 19.15
CA SER A 289 -3.34 9.12 20.56
C SER A 289 -3.33 7.60 20.79
N MET A 290 -3.55 6.80 19.73
CA MET A 290 -3.62 5.35 19.82
C MET A 290 -2.25 4.75 20.17
N GLY A 291 -2.26 3.77 21.08
CA GLY A 291 -1.10 2.95 21.41
C GLY A 291 -0.99 1.70 20.55
N LEU A 292 0.17 1.05 20.59
CA LEU A 292 0.49 -0.07 19.71
C LEU A 292 -0.48 -1.24 19.92
N SER A 293 -0.84 -1.53 21.17
CA SER A 293 -1.81 -2.59 21.46
C SER A 293 -3.15 -2.36 20.78
N GLU A 294 -3.66 -1.13 20.76
CA GLU A 294 -4.94 -0.82 20.11
C GLU A 294 -4.82 -0.93 18.58
N LEU A 295 -3.69 -0.52 17.99
CA LEU A 295 -3.44 -0.69 16.56
C LEU A 295 -3.37 -2.18 16.15
N LEU A 296 -2.64 -2.99 16.92
CA LEU A 296 -2.39 -4.40 16.59
C LEU A 296 -3.65 -5.28 16.79
N THR A 297 -4.57 -4.87 17.67
CA THR A 297 -5.77 -5.65 18.02
C THR A 297 -7.06 -5.06 17.45
N ALA A 298 -6.98 -4.01 16.64
CA ALA A 298 -8.13 -3.38 16.00
C ALA A 298 -8.93 -4.39 15.16
N SER A 299 -10.24 -4.45 15.38
CA SER A 299 -11.15 -5.37 14.72
C SER A 299 -11.51 -4.91 13.30
N ASP A 300 -12.04 -5.81 12.47
CA ASP A 300 -12.54 -5.43 11.13
C ASP A 300 -13.61 -4.34 11.19
N HIS A 301 -14.44 -4.34 12.23
CA HIS A 301 -15.42 -3.29 12.46
C HIS A 301 -14.75 -1.93 12.71
N ASP A 302 -13.62 -1.87 13.43
CA ASP A 302 -12.88 -0.63 13.62
C ASP A 302 -12.31 -0.11 12.29
N TRP A 303 -11.79 -1.02 11.45
CA TRP A 303 -11.22 -0.69 10.14
C TRP A 303 -12.26 -0.36 9.06
N GLN A 304 -13.52 -0.73 9.26
CA GLN A 304 -14.65 -0.36 8.37
C GLN A 304 -15.51 0.77 8.95
N GLY A 305 -15.21 1.20 10.18
CA GLY A 305 -16.00 2.15 10.94
C GLY A 305 -15.32 3.51 11.10
N GLN A 306 -15.72 4.24 12.15
CA GLN A 306 -15.29 5.61 12.41
C GLN A 306 -13.79 5.74 12.73
N LYS A 307 -13.12 4.63 13.13
CA LYS A 307 -11.68 4.62 13.42
C LYS A 307 -10.81 4.43 12.18
N GLN A 308 -11.38 4.16 11.01
CA GLN A 308 -10.64 3.80 9.80
C GLN A 308 -9.50 4.79 9.49
N ALA A 309 -9.80 6.08 9.33
CA ALA A 309 -8.78 7.08 8.99
C ALA A 309 -7.65 7.14 10.03
N ALA A 310 -7.99 7.06 11.32
CA ALA A 310 -7.01 7.02 12.38
C ALA A 310 -6.14 5.75 12.30
N LEU A 311 -6.74 4.58 12.08
CA LEU A 311 -6.01 3.31 11.99
C LEU A 311 -5.02 3.29 10.83
N TYR A 312 -5.42 3.76 9.64
CA TYR A 312 -4.53 3.91 8.48
C TYR A 312 -3.33 4.82 8.82
N GLN A 313 -3.60 5.97 9.43
CA GLN A 313 -2.55 6.92 9.79
C GLN A 313 -1.59 6.37 10.87
N HIS A 314 -2.10 5.63 11.85
CA HIS A 314 -1.28 4.99 12.87
C HIS A 314 -0.45 3.84 12.27
N ALA A 315 -1.04 3.01 11.41
CA ALA A 315 -0.35 1.96 10.68
C ALA A 315 0.81 2.50 9.83
N HIS A 316 0.56 3.56 9.07
CA HIS A 316 1.59 4.29 8.32
C HIS A 316 2.72 4.77 9.24
N SER A 317 2.38 5.49 10.31
CA SER A 317 3.39 6.02 11.23
C SER A 317 4.22 4.90 11.88
N PHE A 318 3.61 3.75 12.18
CA PHE A 318 4.32 2.62 12.75
C PHE A 318 5.26 1.97 11.74
N MET A 319 4.84 1.79 10.48
CA MET A 319 5.75 1.34 9.42
C MET A 319 6.93 2.30 9.23
N ALA A 320 6.67 3.59 9.19
CA ALA A 320 7.72 4.57 9.01
C ALA A 320 8.71 4.62 10.18
N PHE A 321 8.25 4.43 11.42
CA PHE A 321 9.12 4.22 12.58
C PHE A 321 10.02 2.99 12.38
N LEU A 322 9.43 1.87 11.94
CA LEU A 322 10.15 0.63 11.69
C LEU A 322 11.19 0.78 10.57
N PHE A 323 10.91 1.53 9.50
CA PHE A 323 11.88 1.78 8.44
C PHE A 323 12.99 2.77 8.84
N SER A 324 12.66 3.79 9.64
CA SER A 324 13.56 4.91 9.92
C SER A 324 14.57 4.65 11.04
N THR A 325 14.20 3.88 12.07
CA THR A 325 15.07 3.65 13.23
C THR A 325 15.93 2.38 13.10
N ARG A 326 17.10 2.35 13.74
CA ARG A 326 17.97 1.16 13.71
C ARG A 326 17.27 -0.06 14.30
N GLN A 327 16.64 0.11 15.46
CA GLN A 327 15.95 -0.98 16.15
C GLN A 327 14.66 -1.37 15.45
N GLY A 328 13.94 -0.38 14.90
CA GLY A 328 12.81 -0.59 14.00
C GLY A 328 13.18 -1.48 12.82
N ARG A 329 14.28 -1.22 12.11
CA ARG A 329 14.68 -2.01 10.92
C ARG A 329 15.01 -3.46 11.27
N VAL A 330 15.64 -3.70 12.42
CA VAL A 330 15.89 -5.06 12.90
C VAL A 330 14.57 -5.78 13.17
N THR A 331 13.63 -5.10 13.83
CA THR A 331 12.30 -5.63 14.15
C THR A 331 11.48 -5.90 12.88
N LEU A 332 11.51 -4.98 11.93
CA LEU A 332 10.87 -5.12 10.62
C LEU A 332 11.42 -6.32 9.86
N LYS A 333 12.74 -6.49 9.83
CA LYS A 333 13.37 -7.65 9.18
C LYS A 333 12.88 -8.96 9.77
N GLN A 334 12.78 -9.04 11.10
CA GLN A 334 12.25 -10.22 11.77
C GLN A 334 10.76 -10.42 11.47
N LEU A 335 9.98 -9.34 11.44
CA LEU A 335 8.54 -9.38 11.12
C LEU A 335 8.31 -9.93 9.72
N LEU A 336 8.98 -9.35 8.72
CA LEU A 336 8.85 -9.76 7.32
C LEU A 336 9.29 -11.22 7.12
N LEU A 337 10.38 -11.63 7.78
CA LEU A 337 10.83 -13.02 7.75
C LEU A 337 9.76 -13.97 8.33
N GLN A 338 9.21 -13.64 9.50
CA GLN A 338 8.21 -14.47 10.16
C GLN A 338 6.90 -14.54 9.36
N LEU A 339 6.44 -13.41 8.78
CA LEU A 339 5.27 -13.37 7.90
C LEU A 339 5.46 -14.23 6.64
N SER A 340 6.69 -14.23 6.09
CA SER A 340 7.07 -15.01 4.90
C SER A 340 7.17 -16.51 5.22
N GLU A 341 7.76 -16.89 6.35
CA GLU A 341 7.81 -18.29 6.79
C GLU A 341 6.41 -18.84 7.12
N GLN A 342 5.53 -17.98 7.64
CA GLN A 342 4.14 -18.32 7.93
C GLN A 342 3.20 -18.06 6.74
N ARG A 343 3.69 -17.85 5.51
CA ARG A 343 2.92 -17.35 4.35
C ARG A 343 1.49 -17.91 4.22
N CYS A 344 1.36 -19.23 4.27
CA CYS A 344 0.08 -19.94 4.10
C CYS A 344 -0.51 -20.46 5.42
N GLN A 345 -0.10 -19.89 6.54
CA GLN A 345 -0.45 -20.31 7.89
C GLN A 345 -1.03 -19.14 8.69
N ALA A 346 -1.65 -19.45 9.83
CA ALA A 346 -2.06 -18.44 10.79
C ALA A 346 -0.85 -17.59 11.22
N LYS A 347 -1.01 -16.27 11.20
CA LYS A 347 0.04 -15.33 11.58
C LYS A 347 0.08 -15.21 13.09
N VAL A 348 1.16 -15.68 13.69
CA VAL A 348 1.41 -15.50 15.12
C VAL A 348 2.53 -14.49 15.24
N ILE A 349 2.21 -13.20 15.42
CA ILE A 349 3.20 -12.12 15.42
C ILE A 349 3.40 -11.45 16.79
N ASP A 350 2.56 -11.74 17.77
CA ASP A 350 2.62 -11.08 19.08
C ASP A 350 3.94 -11.36 19.81
N GLU A 351 4.42 -12.61 19.72
CA GLU A 351 5.71 -13.03 20.28
C GLU A 351 6.92 -12.39 19.59
N LEU A 352 6.76 -11.83 18.39
CA LEU A 352 7.85 -11.11 17.73
C LEU A 352 8.14 -9.81 18.49
N PHE A 353 7.11 -9.06 18.85
CA PHE A 353 7.28 -7.75 19.49
C PHE A 353 7.77 -7.86 20.95
N THR A 354 7.66 -9.04 21.58
CA THR A 354 8.29 -9.28 22.89
C THR A 354 9.82 -9.38 22.80
N ARG A 355 10.37 -9.64 21.60
CA ARG A 355 11.83 -9.67 21.34
C ARG A 355 12.42 -8.30 21.04
N TYR A 356 11.59 -7.26 20.92
CA TYR A 356 12.08 -5.88 20.90
C TYR A 356 12.85 -5.60 22.21
N PRO A 357 13.96 -4.83 22.20
CA PRO A 357 14.67 -4.49 23.44
C PRO A 357 13.72 -3.91 24.49
N ASP A 358 13.75 -4.47 25.69
CA ASP A 358 12.82 -4.12 26.79
C ASP A 358 11.33 -4.37 26.49
N GLY A 359 11.04 -5.14 25.45
CA GLY A 359 9.73 -5.70 25.11
C GLY A 359 8.76 -4.73 24.43
N ILE A 360 7.51 -5.18 24.28
CA ILE A 360 6.46 -4.45 23.54
C ILE A 360 6.10 -3.09 24.15
N LYS A 361 6.27 -2.92 25.47
CA LYS A 361 6.03 -1.63 26.14
C LYS A 361 7.06 -0.59 25.72
N GLN A 362 8.33 -1.00 25.58
CA GLN A 362 9.37 -0.13 25.09
C GLN A 362 9.16 0.19 23.60
N LEU A 363 8.73 -0.79 22.80
CA LEU A 363 8.38 -0.55 21.40
C LEU A 363 7.27 0.50 21.25
N ASP A 364 6.20 0.39 22.04
CA ASP A 364 5.11 1.38 22.06
C ASP A 364 5.62 2.77 22.48
N HIS A 365 6.47 2.84 23.50
CA HIS A 365 7.09 4.08 23.96
C HIS A 365 7.98 4.72 22.88
N ASP A 366 8.91 3.95 22.30
CA ASP A 366 9.84 4.42 21.28
C ASP A 366 9.10 4.93 20.05
N TRP A 367 8.06 4.22 19.59
CA TRP A 367 7.22 4.66 18.49
C TRP A 367 6.49 5.96 18.81
N LYS A 368 5.91 6.08 20.01
CA LYS A 368 5.22 7.29 20.47
C LYS A 368 6.14 8.48 20.63
N THR A 369 7.41 8.27 21.00
CA THR A 369 8.41 9.33 21.12
C THR A 369 8.97 9.75 19.76
N TRP A 370 9.02 8.82 18.80
CA TRP A 370 9.53 9.10 17.46
C TRP A 370 8.54 9.91 16.59
N ARG A 371 7.24 9.64 16.72
CA ARG A 371 6.17 10.33 15.98
C ARG A 371 5.86 11.69 16.58
#